data_AF-A0A852HJN2-F1
#
_entry.id   AF-A0A852HJN2-F1
#
_cell.length_a   1.000
_cell.length_b   1.000
_cell.length_c   1.000
_cell.angle_alpha   90.00
_cell.angle_beta   90.00
_cell.angle_gamma   90.00
#
_symmetry.space_group_name_H-M   'P 1'
#
loop_
_entity.id
_entity.type
_entity.pdbx_description
1 polymer ?
#
loop_
_entity_poly.entity_id
_entity_poly.type
_entity_poly.pdbx_seq_one_letter_code
_entity_poly.pdbx_strand_id
1 'polypeptide(L)'
;KYNADYDLSAKQGADTLAYIALLEEKLLPALLHTFWIESENYCSVTKPWFASRIAFPLSLYLPGKMSREALNRILLTKGGPPLYSLTEVEAQIYRDAKECLNLLSKRLGTSQFFFGDTPTTLDAFVFGFLAPVYKVCFPRVQLQEHLKQLPNLCRFCDDILTCYFRLTVSGHSSAGQDTADANLQKLTQLVNKESNLIEKV
;
A
#
# COMPACT_ATOMS: atom_id res chain seq x y z
N LYS A 1 8.93 -24.50 16.97
CA LYS A 1 7.93 -23.51 17.42
C LYS A 1 7.99 -22.36 16.43
N TYR A 2 6.98 -22.21 15.56
CA TYR A 2 6.95 -21.20 14.49
C TYR A 2 5.81 -20.19 14.68
N ASN A 3 5.45 -19.90 15.94
CA ASN A 3 4.45 -18.88 16.25
C ASN A 3 5.18 -17.62 16.74
N ALA A 4 4.92 -16.48 16.10
CA ALA A 4 5.45 -15.18 16.52
C ALA A 4 4.96 -14.77 17.91
N ASP A 5 3.82 -15.32 18.34
CA ASP A 5 3.17 -14.99 19.61
C ASP A 5 3.49 -16.02 20.72
N TYR A 6 4.52 -16.84 20.55
CA TYR A 6 4.81 -17.94 21.47
C TYR A 6 5.05 -17.48 22.93
N ASP A 7 5.65 -16.30 23.11
CA ASP A 7 5.95 -15.73 24.44
C ASP A 7 4.84 -14.80 24.97
N LEU A 8 3.72 -14.65 24.25
CA LEU A 8 2.63 -13.78 24.67
C LEU A 8 1.78 -14.42 25.77
N SER A 9 1.46 -13.62 26.79
CA SER A 9 0.44 -13.98 27.77
C SER A 9 -0.95 -14.06 27.13
N ALA A 10 -1.87 -14.81 27.73
CA ALA A 10 -3.26 -14.90 27.26
C ALA A 10 -3.93 -13.52 27.12
N LYS A 11 -3.59 -12.57 28.01
CA LYS A 11 -4.06 -11.18 27.92
C LYS A 11 -3.51 -10.48 26.67
N GLN A 12 -2.21 -10.58 26.40
CA GLN A 12 -1.61 -9.98 25.20
C GLN A 12 -2.15 -10.63 23.92
N GLY A 13 -2.44 -11.93 23.94
CA GLY A 13 -3.12 -12.62 22.84
C GLY A 13 -4.52 -12.04 22.58
N ALA A 14 -5.32 -11.80 23.63
CA ALA A 14 -6.61 -11.13 23.49
C ALA A 14 -6.48 -9.68 23.00
N ASP A 15 -5.51 -8.93 23.54
CA ASP A 15 -5.21 -7.56 23.10
C ASP A 15 -4.83 -7.55 21.61
N THR A 16 -4.04 -8.53 21.14
CA THR A 16 -3.66 -8.68 19.72
C THR A 16 -4.90 -8.76 18.83
N LEU A 17 -5.84 -9.65 19.15
CA LEU A 17 -7.08 -9.80 18.39
C LEU A 17 -7.92 -8.51 18.42
N ALA A 18 -7.99 -7.84 19.57
CA ALA A 18 -8.71 -6.58 19.70
C ALA A 18 -8.11 -5.47 18.82
N TYR A 19 -6.78 -5.34 18.75
CA TYR A 19 -6.12 -4.37 17.88
C TYR A 19 -6.24 -4.73 16.40
N ILE A 20 -6.19 -6.01 16.03
CA ILE A 20 -6.43 -6.44 14.65
C ILE A 20 -7.85 -6.06 14.22
N ALA A 21 -8.85 -6.36 15.05
CA ALA A 21 -10.23 -5.95 14.78
C ALA A 21 -10.37 -4.43 14.67
N LEU A 22 -9.67 -3.66 15.52
CA LEU A 22 -9.65 -2.20 15.44
C LEU A 22 -9.07 -1.70 14.11
N LEU A 23 -7.96 -2.28 13.64
CA LEU A 23 -7.35 -1.94 12.36
C LEU A 23 -8.30 -2.23 11.20
N GLU A 24 -8.93 -3.41 11.20
CA GLU A 24 -9.85 -3.82 10.14
C GLU A 24 -11.12 -2.97 10.09
N GLU A 25 -11.63 -2.56 11.25
CA GLU A 25 -12.89 -1.82 11.36
C GLU A 25 -12.71 -0.31 11.16
N LYS A 26 -11.60 0.26 11.65
CA LYS A 26 -11.37 1.72 11.68
C LYS A 26 -10.37 2.22 10.65
N LEU A 27 -9.26 1.50 10.43
CA LEU A 27 -8.21 1.95 9.53
C LEU A 27 -8.40 1.46 8.09
N LEU A 28 -8.77 0.18 7.90
CA LEU A 28 -8.91 -0.44 6.58
C LEU A 28 -9.83 0.32 5.62
N PRO A 29 -11.00 0.85 6.03
CA PRO A 29 -11.87 1.58 5.11
C PRO A 29 -11.18 2.82 4.53
N ALA A 30 -10.42 3.57 5.34
CA ALA A 30 -9.67 4.74 4.88
C ALA A 30 -8.50 4.35 3.96
N LEU A 31 -7.85 3.21 4.21
CA LEU A 31 -6.83 2.65 3.32
C LEU A 31 -7.42 2.33 1.94
N LEU A 32 -8.52 1.57 1.94
CA LEU A 32 -9.21 1.18 0.71
C LEU A 32 -9.67 2.41 -0.07
N HIS A 33 -10.21 3.41 0.61
CA HIS A 33 -10.58 4.68 -0.02
C HIS A 33 -9.37 5.36 -0.67
N THR A 34 -8.29 5.55 0.09
CA THR A 34 -7.07 6.24 -0.36
C THR A 34 -6.41 5.55 -1.57
N PHE A 35 -6.40 4.22 -1.61
CA PHE A 35 -5.76 3.46 -2.69
C PHE A 35 -6.68 3.27 -3.91
N TRP A 36 -7.95 2.96 -3.70
CA TRP A 36 -8.80 2.37 -4.75
C TRP A 36 -9.97 3.24 -5.19
N ILE A 37 -10.31 4.29 -4.43
CA ILE A 37 -11.50 5.13 -4.68
C ILE A 37 -11.09 6.57 -4.96
N GLU A 38 -10.13 7.11 -4.22
CA GLU A 38 -9.57 8.43 -4.48
C GLU A 38 -9.03 8.48 -5.92
N SER A 39 -9.70 9.28 -6.74
CA SER A 39 -9.56 9.30 -8.20
C SER A 39 -8.13 9.59 -8.65
N GLU A 40 -7.49 10.56 -8.01
CA GLU A 40 -6.14 11.00 -8.35
C GLU A 40 -5.11 9.92 -7.99
N ASN A 41 -5.22 9.36 -6.78
CA ASN A 41 -4.35 8.29 -6.30
C ASN A 41 -4.53 7.01 -7.12
N TYR A 42 -5.77 6.62 -7.42
CA TYR A 42 -6.08 5.40 -8.15
C TYR A 42 -5.55 5.46 -9.58
N CYS A 43 -5.82 6.55 -10.30
CA CYS A 43 -5.45 6.67 -11.72
C CYS A 43 -3.94 6.85 -11.92
N SER A 44 -3.27 7.64 -11.07
CA SER A 44 -1.86 7.97 -11.25
C SER A 44 -0.90 6.97 -10.60
N VAL A 45 -1.30 6.32 -9.51
CA VAL A 45 -0.41 5.45 -8.72
C VAL A 45 -0.93 4.02 -8.65
N THR A 46 -2.09 3.78 -8.03
CA THR A 46 -2.50 2.42 -7.65
C THR A 46 -2.77 1.53 -8.86
N LYS A 47 -3.61 1.96 -9.80
CA LYS A 47 -3.96 1.18 -10.99
C LYS A 47 -2.73 0.82 -11.84
N PRO A 48 -1.87 1.76 -12.26
CA PRO A 48 -0.69 1.41 -13.05
C PRO A 48 0.30 0.55 -12.27
N TRP A 49 0.48 0.79 -10.97
CA TRP A 49 1.36 -0.01 -10.12
C TRP A 49 0.92 -1.48 -10.07
N PHE A 50 -0.34 -1.75 -9.76
CA PHE A 50 -0.87 -3.11 -9.73
C PHE A 50 -0.89 -3.75 -11.12
N ALA A 51 -1.34 -3.02 -12.15
CA ALA A 51 -1.41 -3.53 -13.52
C ALA A 51 -0.03 -3.95 -14.06
N SER A 52 1.05 -3.24 -13.68
CA SER A 52 2.42 -3.57 -14.09
C SER A 52 2.96 -4.90 -13.52
N ARG A 53 2.34 -5.42 -12.45
CA ARG A 53 2.77 -6.65 -11.78
C ARG A 53 1.89 -7.86 -12.11
N ILE A 54 0.85 -7.67 -12.93
CA ILE A 54 -0.11 -8.69 -13.31
C ILE A 54 0.03 -8.97 -14.80
N ALA A 55 0.05 -10.23 -15.21
CA ALA A 55 0.12 -10.60 -16.62
C ALA A 55 -1.19 -10.23 -17.36
N PHE A 56 -1.05 -9.85 -18.64
CA PHE A 56 -2.20 -9.73 -19.53
C PHE A 56 -2.91 -11.11 -19.67
N PRO A 57 -4.26 -11.17 -19.68
CA PRO A 57 -5.21 -10.06 -19.72
C PRO A 57 -5.68 -9.55 -18.34
N LEU A 58 -5.27 -10.20 -17.24
CA LEU A 58 -5.76 -9.88 -15.90
C LEU A 58 -5.41 -8.46 -15.45
N SER A 59 -4.32 -7.88 -15.95
CA SER A 59 -3.94 -6.48 -15.66
C SER A 59 -4.98 -5.45 -16.09
N LEU A 60 -5.83 -5.75 -17.08
CA LEU A 60 -6.89 -4.86 -17.54
C LEU A 60 -8.15 -4.94 -16.67
N TYR A 61 -8.39 -6.09 -16.04
CA TYR A 61 -9.62 -6.37 -15.29
C TYR A 61 -9.44 -6.23 -13.77
N LEU A 62 -8.35 -6.75 -13.23
CA LEU A 62 -8.20 -6.94 -11.78
C LEU A 62 -8.19 -5.63 -10.99
N PRO A 63 -7.48 -4.56 -11.40
CA PRO A 63 -7.53 -3.28 -10.68
C PRO A 63 -8.95 -2.70 -10.60
N GLY A 64 -9.73 -2.81 -11.68
CA GLY A 64 -11.13 -2.36 -11.70
C GLY A 64 -12.03 -3.20 -10.78
N LYS A 65 -11.82 -4.52 -10.75
CA LYS A 65 -12.52 -5.40 -9.80
C LYS A 65 -12.20 -5.04 -8.35
N MET A 66 -10.92 -4.81 -8.03
CA MET A 66 -10.48 -4.45 -6.68
C MET A 66 -11.04 -3.09 -6.25
N SER A 67 -11.09 -2.10 -7.15
CA SER A 67 -11.72 -0.80 -6.88
C SER A 67 -13.21 -0.92 -6.56
N ARG A 68 -13.95 -1.71 -7.35
CA ARG A 68 -15.37 -1.96 -7.07
C ARG A 68 -15.59 -2.68 -5.75
N GLU A 69 -14.75 -3.67 -5.42
CA GLU A 69 -14.83 -4.39 -4.15
C GLU A 69 -14.54 -3.48 -2.95
N ALA A 70 -13.53 -2.61 -3.07
CA ALA A 70 -13.21 -1.62 -2.06
C ALA A 70 -14.40 -0.69 -1.78
N LEU A 71 -15.03 -0.17 -2.85
CA LEU A 71 -16.22 0.68 -2.72
C LEU A 71 -17.38 -0.07 -2.07
N ASN A 72 -17.71 -1.26 -2.56
CA ASN A 72 -18.79 -2.08 -2.01
C ASN A 72 -18.59 -2.36 -0.52
N ARG A 73 -17.36 -2.72 -0.11
CA ARG A 73 -17.05 -2.97 1.30
C ARG A 73 -17.29 -1.74 2.17
N ILE A 74 -16.85 -0.56 1.73
CA ILE A 74 -17.06 0.68 2.49
C ILE A 74 -18.54 1.02 2.58
N LEU A 75 -19.29 0.92 1.48
CA LEU A 75 -20.73 1.23 1.49
C LEU A 75 -21.53 0.26 2.36
N LEU A 76 -21.21 -1.03 2.33
CA LEU A 76 -21.90 -2.03 3.14
C LEU A 76 -21.62 -1.90 4.65
N THR A 77 -20.43 -1.43 5.02
CA THR A 77 -20.01 -1.33 6.44
C THR A 77 -20.21 0.06 7.04
N LYS A 78 -20.11 1.12 6.23
CA LYS A 78 -20.12 2.52 6.67
C LYS A 78 -21.20 3.38 6.01
N GLY A 79 -21.82 2.92 4.92
CA GLY A 79 -22.85 3.66 4.17
C GLY A 79 -24.27 3.51 4.71
N GLY A 80 -24.44 3.02 5.94
CA GLY A 80 -25.73 2.92 6.60
C GLY A 80 -26.13 4.21 7.36
N PRO A 81 -27.40 4.34 7.77
CA PRO A 81 -27.85 5.44 8.62
C PRO A 81 -26.93 5.59 9.85
N PRO A 82 -26.56 6.83 10.25
CA PRO A 82 -27.11 8.11 9.83
C PRO A 82 -26.42 8.78 8.62
N LEU A 83 -25.52 8.08 7.92
CA LEU A 83 -24.74 8.66 6.82
C LEU A 83 -25.48 8.42 5.50
N TYR A 84 -25.80 9.49 4.78
CA TYR A 84 -26.62 9.40 3.56
C TYR A 84 -25.86 9.81 2.29
N SER A 85 -24.70 10.45 2.44
CA SER A 85 -23.85 10.87 1.32
C SER A 85 -22.46 10.22 1.36
N LEU A 86 -21.86 10.04 0.19
CA LEU A 86 -20.50 9.50 0.06
C LEU A 86 -19.47 10.38 0.80
N THR A 87 -19.65 11.70 0.76
CA THR A 87 -18.75 12.66 1.43
C THR A 87 -18.81 12.54 2.96
N GLU A 88 -19.99 12.28 3.53
CA GLU A 88 -20.12 12.03 4.98
C GLU A 88 -19.45 10.72 5.39
N VAL A 89 -19.63 9.66 4.58
CA VAL A 89 -18.96 8.36 4.78
C VAL A 89 -17.45 8.53 4.71
N GLU A 90 -16.94 9.22 3.69
CA GLU A 90 -15.54 9.56 3.53
C GLU A 90 -15.00 10.30 4.76
N ALA A 91 -15.68 11.36 5.18
CA ALA A 91 -15.27 12.13 6.35
C ALA A 91 -15.24 11.27 7.62
N GLN A 92 -16.20 10.35 7.79
CA GLN A 92 -16.24 9.43 8.94
C GLN A 92 -15.08 8.44 8.91
N ILE A 93 -14.81 7.77 7.78
CA ILE A 93 -13.73 6.79 7.70
C ILE A 93 -12.35 7.42 7.95
N TYR A 94 -12.12 8.65 7.47
CA TYR A 94 -10.87 9.35 7.75
C TYR A 94 -10.78 9.81 9.21
N ARG A 95 -11.88 10.22 9.85
CA ARG A 95 -11.89 10.52 11.30
C ARG A 95 -11.56 9.27 12.12
N ASP A 96 -12.26 8.16 11.85
CA ASP A 96 -12.06 6.86 12.50
C ASP A 96 -10.63 6.36 12.35
N ALA A 97 -10.05 6.48 11.15
CA ALA A 97 -8.68 6.07 10.88
C ALA A 97 -7.67 6.92 11.67
N LYS A 98 -7.84 8.24 11.73
CA LYS A 98 -6.97 9.12 12.52
C LYS A 98 -7.02 8.80 14.01
N GLU A 99 -8.22 8.52 14.54
CA GLU A 99 -8.38 8.08 15.92
C GLU A 99 -7.66 6.74 16.17
N CYS A 100 -7.82 5.77 15.26
CA CYS A 100 -7.12 4.49 15.33
C CYS A 100 -5.59 4.67 15.34
N LEU A 101 -5.04 5.53 14.47
CA LEU A 101 -3.62 5.85 14.45
C LEU A 101 -3.14 6.46 15.77
N ASN A 102 -3.93 7.35 16.37
CA ASN A 102 -3.62 7.93 17.68
C ASN A 102 -3.62 6.87 18.79
N LEU A 103 -4.57 5.93 18.77
CA LEU A 103 -4.62 4.81 19.72
C LEU A 103 -3.42 3.88 19.57
N LEU A 104 -3.04 3.55 18.33
CA LEU A 104 -1.84 2.75 18.06
C LEU A 104 -0.57 3.46 18.52
N SER A 105 -0.44 4.76 18.22
CA SER A 105 0.69 5.58 18.67
C SER A 105 0.78 5.61 20.20
N LYS A 106 -0.36 5.79 20.89
CA LYS A 106 -0.42 5.74 22.35
C LYS A 106 -0.05 4.36 22.89
N ARG A 107 -0.50 3.29 22.24
CA ARG A 107 -0.21 1.91 22.64
C ARG A 107 1.28 1.57 22.46
N LEU A 108 1.87 1.96 21.34
CA LEU A 108 3.30 1.75 21.07
C LEU A 108 4.17 2.57 22.03
N GLY A 109 3.77 3.81 22.31
CA GLY A 109 4.49 4.70 23.21
C GLY A 109 5.94 4.90 22.73
N THR A 110 6.89 4.58 23.60
CA THR A 110 8.34 4.63 23.33
C THR A 110 8.94 3.27 22.96
N SER A 111 8.18 2.18 23.09
CA SER A 111 8.64 0.81 22.83
C SER A 111 9.00 0.61 21.36
N GLN A 112 9.87 -0.38 21.10
CA GLN A 112 10.22 -0.76 19.73
C GLN A 112 9.07 -1.52 19.05
N PHE A 113 8.46 -2.47 19.76
CA PHE A 113 7.30 -3.25 19.31
C PHE A 113 6.14 -3.15 20.31
N PHE A 114 4.95 -3.58 19.92
CA PHE A 114 3.72 -3.41 20.71
C PHE A 114 3.68 -4.22 22.01
N PHE A 115 4.45 -5.30 22.12
CA PHE A 115 4.50 -6.16 23.30
C PHE A 115 5.91 -6.39 23.87
N GLY A 116 6.91 -5.60 23.47
CA GLY A 116 8.26 -5.68 24.02
C GLY A 116 9.34 -5.39 22.96
N ASP A 117 10.41 -6.19 23.01
CA ASP A 117 11.61 -6.01 22.17
C ASP A 117 11.68 -7.02 21.01
N THR A 118 10.75 -7.97 20.94
CA THR A 118 10.61 -8.92 19.82
C THR A 118 9.35 -8.63 19.02
N PRO A 119 9.40 -8.70 17.68
CA PRO A 119 8.21 -8.50 16.85
C PRO A 119 7.21 -9.65 17.03
N THR A 120 5.94 -9.30 17.07
CA THR A 120 4.80 -10.20 17.24
C THR A 120 3.85 -10.15 16.05
N THR A 121 2.81 -10.98 16.03
CA THR A 121 1.77 -10.92 15.00
C THR A 121 1.14 -9.53 14.91
N LEU A 122 0.93 -8.86 16.05
CA LEU A 122 0.38 -7.50 16.06
C LEU A 122 1.27 -6.52 15.30
N ASP A 123 2.58 -6.58 15.51
CA ASP A 123 3.53 -5.71 14.81
C ASP A 123 3.48 -5.93 13.29
N ALA A 124 3.38 -7.19 12.85
CA ALA A 124 3.26 -7.52 11.43
C ALA A 124 1.96 -6.96 10.81
N PHE A 125 0.84 -7.06 11.53
CA PHE A 125 -0.44 -6.49 11.09
C PHE A 125 -0.40 -4.96 11.04
N VAL A 126 0.06 -4.30 12.11
CA VAL A 126 0.19 -2.84 12.14
C VAL A 126 1.11 -2.37 11.01
N PHE A 127 2.27 -3.00 10.85
CA PHE A 127 3.20 -2.69 9.76
C PHE A 127 2.56 -2.84 8.38
N GLY A 128 1.84 -3.94 8.14
CA GLY A 128 1.18 -4.20 6.84
C GLY A 128 0.15 -3.13 6.46
N PHE A 129 -0.48 -2.50 7.45
CA PHE A 129 -1.42 -1.40 7.22
C PHE A 129 -0.72 -0.04 7.07
N LEU A 130 0.27 0.23 7.92
CA LEU A 130 0.93 1.54 7.98
C LEU A 130 1.95 1.75 6.86
N ALA A 131 2.79 0.74 6.57
CA ALA A 131 3.89 0.89 5.64
C ALA A 131 3.46 1.30 4.22
N PRO A 132 2.38 0.73 3.62
CA PRO A 132 1.91 1.16 2.31
C PRO A 132 1.49 2.63 2.27
N VAL A 133 0.70 3.10 3.25
CA VAL A 133 0.32 4.52 3.31
C VAL A 133 1.51 5.42 3.57
N TYR A 134 2.41 4.99 4.44
CA TYR A 134 3.55 5.78 4.83
C TYR A 134 4.55 5.97 3.68
N LYS A 135 4.80 4.93 2.87
CA LYS A 135 5.86 4.92 1.85
C LYS A 135 5.39 5.23 0.43
N VAL A 136 4.11 4.99 0.10
CA VAL A 136 3.61 5.30 -1.25
C VAL A 136 3.53 6.82 -1.45
N CYS A 137 3.99 7.30 -2.61
CA CYS A 137 3.94 8.71 -2.98
C CYS A 137 2.58 9.01 -3.64
N PHE A 138 1.56 9.26 -2.81
CA PHE A 138 0.24 9.64 -3.29
C PHE A 138 0.15 11.13 -3.64
N PRO A 139 -0.58 11.52 -4.70
CA PRO A 139 -0.97 12.92 -4.92
C PRO A 139 -1.84 13.49 -3.79
N ARG A 140 -2.82 12.71 -3.31
CA ARG A 140 -3.68 13.07 -2.16
C ARG A 140 -3.22 12.38 -0.90
N VAL A 141 -2.80 13.16 0.09
CA VAL A 141 -2.01 12.69 1.25
C VAL A 141 -2.70 12.83 2.61
N GLN A 142 -4.02 13.07 2.68
CA GLN A 142 -4.74 13.38 3.93
C GLN A 142 -4.45 12.42 5.10
N LEU A 143 -4.47 11.10 4.87
CA LEU A 143 -4.17 10.10 5.91
C LEU A 143 -2.66 9.98 6.18
N GLN A 144 -1.84 10.11 5.13
CA GLN A 144 -0.39 10.04 5.23
C GLN A 144 0.17 11.22 6.04
N GLU A 145 -0.39 12.42 5.89
CA GLU A 145 -0.02 13.60 6.66
C GLU A 145 -0.27 13.39 8.16
N HIS A 146 -1.43 12.85 8.54
CA HIS A 146 -1.72 12.52 9.94
C HIS A 146 -0.76 11.47 10.48
N LEU A 147 -0.48 10.41 9.71
CA LEU A 147 0.48 9.39 10.10
C LEU A 147 1.90 9.98 10.31
N LYS A 148 2.33 10.90 9.45
CA LYS A 148 3.63 11.60 9.57
C LYS A 148 3.74 12.49 10.81
N GLN A 149 2.61 12.90 11.40
CA GLN A 149 2.58 13.62 12.68
C GLN A 149 2.80 12.71 13.90
N LEU A 150 2.83 11.38 13.70
CA LEU A 150 3.03 10.39 14.75
C LEU A 150 4.42 9.74 14.60
N PRO A 151 5.50 10.40 15.09
CA PRO A 151 6.88 10.02 14.77
C PRO A 151 7.26 8.63 15.27
N ASN A 152 6.63 8.15 16.36
CA ASN A 152 6.89 6.80 16.87
C ASN A 152 6.38 5.70 15.93
N LEU A 153 5.24 5.92 15.25
CA LEU A 153 4.74 4.99 14.22
C LEU A 153 5.57 5.05 12.93
N CYS A 154 6.06 6.24 12.55
CA CYS A 154 7.00 6.37 11.43
C CYS A 154 8.30 5.61 11.72
N ARG A 155 8.90 5.85 12.90
CA ARG A 155 10.09 5.11 13.37
C ARG A 155 9.84 3.60 13.35
N PHE A 156 8.72 3.15 13.88
CA PHE A 156 8.33 1.73 13.87
C PHE A 156 8.35 1.14 12.46
N CYS A 157 7.78 1.83 11.46
CA CYS A 157 7.80 1.37 10.08
C CYS A 157 9.22 1.35 9.49
N ASP A 158 10.02 2.38 9.75
CA ASP A 158 11.39 2.49 9.28
C ASP A 158 12.31 1.42 9.88
N ASP A 159 12.17 1.17 11.18
CA ASP A 159 12.91 0.14 11.90
C ASP A 159 12.58 -1.25 11.34
N ILE A 160 11.30 -1.56 11.12
CA ILE A 160 10.91 -2.86 10.52
C ILE A 160 11.44 -3.01 9.10
N LEU A 161 11.30 -1.98 8.25
CA LEU A 161 11.86 -2.00 6.89
C LEU A 161 13.36 -2.23 6.92
N THR A 162 14.06 -1.55 7.82
CA THR A 162 15.51 -1.62 7.96
C THR A 162 15.99 -2.92 8.59
N CYS A 163 15.23 -3.55 9.48
CA CYS A 163 15.66 -4.79 10.15
C CYS A 163 15.30 -6.04 9.36
N TYR A 164 14.13 -6.06 8.68
CA TYR A 164 13.55 -7.28 8.11
C TYR A 164 13.40 -7.24 6.59
N PHE A 165 13.35 -6.06 5.97
CA PHE A 165 13.10 -5.89 4.54
C PHE A 165 14.27 -5.23 3.83
N ARG A 166 15.50 -5.27 4.38
CA ARG A 166 16.69 -4.88 3.60
C ARG A 166 16.70 -5.72 2.34
N LEU A 167 16.36 -5.08 1.23
CA LEU A 167 16.62 -5.63 -0.08
C LEU A 167 18.10 -5.97 -0.07
N THR A 168 18.44 -7.25 -0.21
CA THR A 168 19.72 -7.60 -0.79
C THR A 168 19.78 -6.80 -2.09
N VAL A 169 20.63 -5.78 -2.11
CA VAL A 169 20.99 -5.06 -3.34
C VAL A 169 21.80 -6.05 -4.17
N SER A 170 21.13 -7.06 -4.70
CA SER A 170 21.62 -7.94 -5.74
C SER A 170 21.02 -7.41 -7.03
N GLY A 171 21.76 -6.48 -7.65
CA GLY A 171 21.69 -6.09 -9.05
C GLY A 171 20.30 -5.97 -9.68
N HIS A 172 19.79 -4.74 -9.77
CA HIS A 172 19.08 -4.40 -11.00
C HIS A 172 20.11 -4.47 -12.14
N SER A 173 20.26 -5.64 -12.77
CA SER A 173 20.88 -5.71 -14.08
C SER A 173 20.03 -4.87 -15.02
N SER A 174 20.67 -3.90 -15.68
CA SER A 174 20.15 -3.04 -16.75
C SER A 174 19.76 -3.80 -18.03
N ALA A 175 19.30 -5.05 -17.92
CA ALA A 175 19.04 -5.94 -19.05
C ALA A 175 17.85 -5.52 -19.94
N GLY A 176 17.10 -4.49 -19.53
CA GLY A 176 15.95 -3.97 -20.28
C GLY A 176 16.22 -2.71 -21.13
N GLN A 177 17.36 -2.03 -20.96
CA GLN A 177 17.68 -0.84 -21.77
C GLN A 177 18.44 -1.22 -23.05
N ASP A 178 19.40 -2.14 -22.97
CA ASP A 178 20.22 -2.54 -24.13
C ASP A 178 19.39 -3.22 -25.25
N THR A 179 18.31 -3.93 -24.89
CA THR A 179 17.44 -4.59 -25.87
C THR A 179 16.51 -3.63 -26.59
N ALA A 180 16.07 -2.54 -25.95
CA ALA A 180 15.27 -1.50 -26.59
C ALA A 180 16.10 -0.68 -27.60
N ASP A 181 17.33 -0.31 -27.22
CA ASP A 181 18.23 0.45 -28.08
C ASP A 181 18.71 -0.37 -29.29
N ALA A 182 18.99 -1.66 -29.10
CA ALA A 182 19.35 -2.56 -30.21
C ALA A 182 18.19 -2.76 -31.21
N ASN A 183 16.95 -2.80 -30.73
CA ASN A 183 15.78 -2.91 -31.59
C ASN A 183 15.50 -1.60 -32.33
N LEU A 184 15.69 -0.44 -31.68
CA LEU A 184 15.53 0.86 -32.31
C LEU A 184 16.59 1.07 -33.40
N GLN A 185 17.85 0.71 -33.16
CA GLN A 185 18.91 0.76 -34.18
C GLN A 185 18.63 -0.15 -35.38
N LYS A 186 18.10 -1.36 -35.16
CA LYS A 186 17.69 -2.25 -36.25
C LYS A 186 16.56 -1.65 -37.08
N LEU A 187 15.56 -1.03 -36.44
CA LEU A 187 14.48 -0.34 -37.13
C LEU A 187 15.01 0.84 -37.96
N THR A 188 15.92 1.66 -37.41
CA THR A 188 16.56 2.75 -38.16
C THR A 188 17.36 2.23 -39.36
N GLN A 189 18.09 1.13 -39.23
CA GLN A 189 18.83 0.54 -40.35
C GLN A 189 17.90 -0.02 -41.45
N LEU A 190 16.77 -0.61 -41.08
CA LEU A 190 15.79 -1.11 -42.06
C LEU A 190 15.14 0.04 -42.83
N VAL A 191 14.73 1.10 -42.14
CA VAL A 191 14.16 2.30 -42.79
C VAL A 191 15.17 2.92 -43.74
N ASN A 192 16.44 3.06 -43.33
CA ASN A 192 17.47 3.65 -44.17
C ASN A 192 17.81 2.76 -45.39
N LYS A 193 17.70 1.44 -45.25
CA LYS A 193 17.87 0.50 -46.36
C LYS A 193 16.72 0.60 -47.37
N GLU A 194 15.48 0.71 -46.91
CA GLU A 194 14.33 0.90 -47.79
C GLU A 194 14.38 2.24 -48.53
N SER A 195 14.74 3.34 -47.85
CA SER A 195 14.91 4.65 -48.51
C SER A 195 15.97 4.62 -49.62
N ASN A 196 17.09 3.93 -49.42
CA ASN A 196 18.14 3.77 -50.44
C ASN A 196 17.75 2.88 -51.64
N LEU A 197 16.77 1.97 -51.46
CA LEU A 197 16.22 1.20 -52.58
C LEU A 197 15.25 2.04 -53.42
N ILE A 198 14.53 2.98 -52.80
CA ILE A 198 13.58 3.86 -53.50
C ILE A 198 14.31 4.93 -54.31
N GLU A 199 15.46 5.45 -53.85
CA GLU A 199 16.28 6.42 -54.60
C GLU A 199 17.06 5.81 -55.79
N LYS A 200 17.09 4.48 -55.93
CA LYS A 200 17.80 3.77 -57.01
C LYS A 200 16.90 3.24 -58.13
N VAL A 201 15.62 3.58 -58.12
CA VAL A 201 14.65 3.33 -59.21
C VAL A 201 14.36 4.64 -59.92
#